data_AF-A0A5C7LCY8-F1
#
_entry.id   AF-A0A5C7LCY8-F1
#
_cell.length_a   1.000
_cell.length_b   1.000
_cell.length_c   1.000
_cell.angle_alpha   90.00
_cell.angle_beta   90.00
_cell.angle_gamma   90.00
#
_symmetry.space_group_name_H-M   'P 1'
#
loop_
_entity.id
_entity.type
_entity.pdbx_description
1 polymer ?
#
loop_
_entity_poly.entity_id
_entity_poly.type
_entity_poly.pdbx_seq_one_letter_code
_entity_poly.pdbx_strand_id
1 'polypeptide(L)'
;MSFKEFNQRVAKIVESGQSSALSDMNVKTLVENDGTLEITISQMYDYVDVTFEHLEEITKLCGSKRLNIGEREHNGGCETCDYGSSYKLPLYVMDPKIQLEGNPNEK
;
A
#
# COMPACT_ATOMS: atom_id res chain seq x y z
N MET A 1 3.45 2.50 -16.92
CA MET A 1 2.77 1.39 -16.18
C MET A 1 1.53 1.99 -15.55
N SER A 2 0.37 1.34 -15.59
CA SER A 2 -0.82 1.93 -14.96
C SER A 2 -0.78 1.85 -13.43
N PHE A 3 -1.45 2.78 -12.75
CA PHE A 3 -1.66 2.71 -11.29
C PHE A 3 -2.29 1.38 -10.86
N LYS A 4 -3.24 0.87 -11.65
CA LYS A 4 -3.91 -0.41 -11.38
C LYS A 4 -2.94 -1.59 -11.40
N GLU A 5 -2.11 -1.69 -12.44
CA GLU A 5 -1.10 -2.75 -12.52
C GLU A 5 -0.06 -2.64 -11.39
N PHE A 6 0.33 -1.41 -11.05
CA PHE A 6 1.25 -1.17 -9.94
C PHE A 6 0.67 -1.62 -8.60
N ASN A 7 -0.55 -1.20 -8.28
CA ASN A 7 -1.24 -1.59 -7.04
C ASN A 7 -1.41 -3.12 -6.94
N GLN A 8 -1.73 -3.79 -8.05
CA GLN A 8 -1.83 -5.25 -8.10
C GLN A 8 -0.48 -5.95 -7.85
N ARG A 9 0.64 -5.37 -8.30
CA ARG A 9 1.97 -5.92 -8.04
C ARG A 9 2.36 -5.74 -6.58
N VAL A 10 2.12 -4.56 -6.00
CA VAL A 10 2.35 -4.30 -4.58
C VAL A 10 1.52 -5.25 -3.72
N ALA A 11 0.23 -5.44 -4.05
CA ALA A 11 -0.63 -6.40 -3.36
C ALA A 11 -0.03 -7.81 -3.37
N LYS A 12 0.40 -8.30 -4.53
CA LYS A 12 1.02 -9.63 -4.64
C LYS A 12 2.30 -9.80 -3.84
N ILE A 13 3.14 -8.76 -3.77
CA ILE A 13 4.37 -8.78 -2.95
C ILE A 13 3.99 -9.02 -1.48
N VAL A 14 3.00 -8.27 -0.99
CA VAL A 14 2.56 -8.33 0.40
C VAL A 14 1.82 -9.63 0.72
N GLU A 15 1.01 -10.14 -0.22
CA GLU A 15 0.31 -11.43 -0.06
C GLU A 15 1.26 -12.63 -0.02
N SER A 16 2.38 -12.58 -0.73
CA SER A 16 3.31 -13.72 -0.89
C SER A 16 3.96 -14.20 0.42
N GLY A 17 3.94 -13.37 1.46
CA GLY A 17 4.46 -13.69 2.80
C GLY A 17 3.38 -13.95 3.86
N GLN A 18 2.09 -13.97 3.51
CA GLN A 18 0.99 -14.06 4.48
C GLN A 18 0.39 -15.47 4.54
N SER A 19 0.16 -15.98 5.76
CA SER A 19 -0.36 -17.33 6.00
C SER A 19 -1.87 -17.49 5.81
N SER A 20 -2.60 -16.38 5.65
CA SER A 20 -4.05 -16.34 5.49
C SER A 20 -4.41 -15.46 4.30
N ALA A 21 -5.38 -15.90 3.49
CA ALA A 21 -5.88 -15.12 2.36
C ALA A 21 -6.34 -13.75 2.85
N LEU A 22 -5.69 -12.69 2.35
CA LEU A 22 -6.04 -11.29 2.61
C LEU A 22 -7.33 -10.93 1.87
N SER A 23 -8.42 -11.57 2.30
CA SER A 23 -9.75 -11.16 1.89
C SER A 23 -9.89 -9.71 2.36
N ASP A 24 -10.09 -8.78 1.42
CA ASP A 24 -10.27 -7.34 1.66
C ASP A 24 -9.01 -6.46 1.77
N MET A 25 -7.81 -6.92 1.38
CA MET A 25 -6.67 -6.00 1.23
C MET A 25 -6.86 -5.06 0.02
N ASN A 26 -6.63 -3.78 0.24
CA ASN A 26 -6.66 -2.73 -0.77
C ASN A 26 -5.35 -1.94 -0.77
N VAL A 27 -4.77 -1.77 -1.96
CA VAL A 27 -3.60 -0.92 -2.18
C VAL A 27 -4.02 0.29 -3.02
N LYS A 28 -3.70 1.48 -2.52
CA LYS A 28 -3.88 2.74 -3.23
C LYS A 28 -2.55 3.45 -3.36
N THR A 29 -2.26 3.98 -4.55
CA THR A 29 -1.05 4.76 -4.81
C THR A 29 -1.40 6.16 -5.26
N LEU A 30 -0.67 7.13 -4.74
CA LEU A 30 -0.80 8.56 -5.02
C LEU A 30 0.60 9.12 -5.33
N VAL A 31 0.66 10.17 -6.15
CA VAL A 31 1.90 10.93 -6.37
C VAL A 31 1.74 12.25 -5.63
N GLU A 32 2.62 12.50 -4.67
CA GLU A 32 2.68 13.75 -3.92
C GLU A 32 3.28 14.88 -4.78
N ASN A 33 3.10 16.14 -4.33
CA ASN A 33 3.56 17.31 -5.08
C ASN A 33 5.09 17.37 -5.27
N ASP A 34 5.85 16.74 -4.37
CA ASP A 34 7.31 16.65 -4.42
C ASP A 34 7.80 15.46 -5.27
N GLY A 35 6.88 14.67 -5.85
CA GLY A 35 7.19 13.47 -6.62
C GLY A 35 7.37 12.21 -5.77
N THR A 36 7.12 12.27 -4.46
CA THR A 36 7.07 11.09 -3.60
C THR A 36 5.87 10.23 -3.98
N LEU A 37 6.06 8.90 -4.04
CA LEU A 37 4.96 7.95 -4.18
C LEU A 37 4.47 7.53 -2.80
N GLU A 38 3.23 7.90 -2.47
CA GLU A 38 2.54 7.37 -1.30
C GLU A 38 1.77 6.11 -1.71
N ILE A 39 2.12 4.99 -1.08
CA ILE A 39 1.48 3.69 -1.26
C ILE A 39 0.80 3.33 0.05
N THR A 40 -0.52 3.43 0.06
CA THR A 40 -1.33 3.10 1.23
C THR A 40 -1.88 1.69 1.09
N ILE A 41 -1.40 0.80 1.96
CA ILE A 41 -1.87 -0.57 2.08
C ILE A 41 -2.91 -0.59 3.20
N SER A 42 -4.08 -1.16 2.94
CA SER A 42 -5.17 -1.21 3.92
C SER A 42 -5.90 -2.53 3.90
N GLN A 43 -6.46 -2.92 5.02
CA GLN A 43 -7.36 -4.07 5.12
C GLN A 43 -8.39 -3.86 6.23
N MET A 44 -9.41 -4.71 6.26
CA MET A 44 -10.37 -4.75 7.35
C MET A 44 -9.83 -5.54 8.54
N TYR A 45 -10.35 -5.24 9.73
CA TYR A 45 -10.16 -5.98 10.99
C TYR A 45 -8.75 -5.96 11.64
N ASP A 46 -7.66 -5.94 10.89
CA ASP A 46 -6.30 -5.88 11.48
C ASP A 46 -5.29 -5.11 10.59
N TYR A 47 -4.08 -4.86 11.08
CA TYR A 47 -3.02 -4.26 10.24
C TYR A 47 -2.38 -5.29 9.32
N VAL A 48 -2.06 -4.87 8.10
CA VAL A 48 -1.26 -5.72 7.21
C VAL A 48 0.17 -5.83 7.76
N ASP A 49 0.61 -7.06 7.99
CA ASP A 49 2.00 -7.33 8.32
C ASP A 49 2.90 -7.15 7.08
N VAL A 50 3.77 -6.15 7.14
CA VAL A 50 4.72 -5.82 6.08
C VAL A 50 6.13 -6.09 6.60
N THR A 51 6.77 -7.12 6.05
CA THR A 51 8.12 -7.53 6.41
C THR A 51 9.16 -6.68 5.68
N PHE A 52 10.42 -6.75 6.13
CA PHE A 52 11.53 -6.08 5.45
C PHE A 52 11.69 -6.55 3.99
N GLU A 53 11.46 -7.83 3.72
CA GLU A 53 11.51 -8.41 2.37
C GLU A 53 10.45 -7.78 1.44
N HIS A 54 9.24 -7.55 1.95
CA HIS A 54 8.19 -6.85 1.19
C HIS A 54 8.62 -5.42 0.82
N LEU A 55 9.21 -4.68 1.77
CA LEU A 55 9.69 -3.32 1.54
C LEU A 55 10.83 -3.27 0.51
N GLU A 56 11.74 -4.25 0.55
CA GLU A 56 12.82 -4.37 -0.42
C GLU A 56 12.28 -4.60 -1.84
N GLU A 57 11.30 -5.50 -2.00
CA GLU A 57 10.68 -5.75 -3.30
C GLU A 57 9.88 -4.54 -3.82
N ILE A 58 9.17 -3.82 -2.93
CA ILE A 58 8.46 -2.59 -3.30
C ILE A 58 9.44 -1.50 -3.75
N THR A 59 10.55 -1.31 -3.05
CA THR A 59 11.58 -0.32 -3.45
C THR A 59 12.25 -0.68 -4.77
N LYS A 60 12.55 -1.96 -5.00
CA LYS A 60 13.03 -2.48 -6.28
C LYS A 60 12.02 -2.23 -7.40
N LEU A 61 10.73 -2.50 -7.16
CA LEU A 61 9.65 -2.24 -8.12
C LEU A 61 9.59 -0.75 -8.50
N CYS A 62 9.79 0.15 -7.54
CA CYS A 62 9.81 1.60 -7.76
C CYS A 62 11.14 2.12 -8.33
N GLY A 63 12.18 1.29 -8.37
CA GLY A 63 13.54 1.69 -8.75
C GLY A 63 14.19 2.68 -7.77
N SER A 64 13.72 2.76 -6.53
CA SER A 64 14.24 3.65 -5.49
C SER A 64 15.08 2.90 -4.45
N LYS A 65 15.87 3.63 -3.68
CA LYS A 65 16.61 3.15 -2.50
C LYS A 65 16.10 3.76 -1.19
N ARG A 66 15.08 4.62 -1.26
CA ARG A 66 14.61 5.44 -0.14
C ARG A 66 13.12 5.18 0.06
N LEU A 67 12.79 4.58 1.20
CA LEU A 67 11.42 4.34 1.63
C LEU A 67 11.28 4.70 3.09
N ASN A 68 10.22 5.41 3.44
CA ASN A 68 9.78 5.63 4.81
C ASN A 68 8.48 4.88 5.06
N ILE A 69 8.33 4.35 6.27
CA ILE A 69 7.09 3.75 6.76
C ILE A 69 6.40 4.82 7.59
N GLY A 70 5.17 5.17 7.24
CA GLY A 70 4.39 6.13 8.00
C GLY A 70 3.78 5.53 9.26
N GLU A 71 3.09 6.39 10.02
CA GLU A 71 2.35 5.93 11.19
C GLU A 71 1.17 5.07 10.78
N ARG A 72 0.92 4.02 11.57
CA ARG A 72 -0.24 3.15 11.39
C ARG A 72 -1.51 3.94 11.69
N GLU A 73 -2.43 3.95 10.74
CA GLU A 73 -3.71 4.64 10.90
C GLU A 73 -4.84 3.61 11.05
N HIS A 74 -5.78 3.90 11.93
CA HIS A 74 -7.03 3.14 12.01
C HIS A 74 -8.19 4.11 11.80
N ASN A 75 -9.15 3.69 10.99
CA ASN A 75 -10.46 4.32 10.92
C ASN A 75 -11.43 3.34 11.57
N GLY A 76 -11.97 3.71 12.73
CA GLY A 76 -12.92 2.89 13.47
C GLY A 76 -14.21 2.67 12.67
N GLY A 77 -14.70 1.44 12.68
CA GLY A 77 -16.04 1.10 12.22
C GLY A 77 -17.14 1.62 13.15
N CYS A 78 -18.38 1.22 12.88
CA CYS A 78 -19.56 1.59 13.67
C CYS A 78 -19.38 1.28 15.18
N GLU A 79 -19.91 2.15 16.05
CA GLU A 79 -19.79 2.06 17.53
C GLU A 79 -20.24 0.74 18.16
N THR A 80 -20.96 -0.12 17.42
CA THR A 80 -21.50 -1.40 17.91
C THR A 80 -21.01 -2.65 17.17
N CYS A 81 -20.26 -2.49 16.06
CA CYS A 81 -19.70 -3.60 15.30
C CYS A 81 -18.40 -3.15 14.60
N ASP A 82 -17.33 -3.97 14.63
CA ASP A 82 -16.11 -3.81 13.81
C ASP A 82 -16.34 -3.82 12.29
N TYR A 83 -17.61 -3.91 11.87
CA TYR A 83 -18.01 -3.82 10.47
C TYR A 83 -17.70 -2.41 9.94
N GLY A 84 -16.70 -2.33 9.06
CA GLY A 84 -16.24 -1.08 8.44
C GLY A 84 -14.93 -0.51 9.02
N SER A 85 -14.32 -1.15 10.02
CA SER A 85 -12.99 -0.77 10.51
C SER A 85 -11.95 -0.97 9.39
N SER A 86 -11.15 0.06 9.11
CA SER A 86 -10.09 0.02 8.11
C SER A 86 -8.75 0.41 8.74
N TYR A 87 -7.81 -0.51 8.67
CA TYR A 87 -6.46 -0.36 9.17
C TYR A 87 -5.55 -0.08 7.98
N LYS A 88 -4.75 0.98 8.07
CA LYS A 88 -3.94 1.49 6.98
C LYS A 88 -2.47 1.62 7.40
N LEU A 89 -1.60 1.33 6.45
CA LEU A 89 -0.16 1.51 6.54
C LEU A 89 0.30 2.30 5.30
N PRO A 90 0.62 3.58 5.45
CA PRO A 90 1.21 4.38 4.38
C PRO A 90 2.71 4.09 4.26
N LEU A 91 3.18 3.90 3.02
CA LEU A 91 4.58 3.78 2.66
C LEU A 91 4.94 4.92 1.71
N TYR A 92 6.05 5.61 1.97
CA TYR A 92 6.50 6.76 1.18
C TYR A 92 7.78 6.42 0.45
N VAL A 93 7.72 6.30 -0.87
CA VAL A 93 8.87 6.03 -1.72
C VAL A 93 9.37 7.35 -2.32
N MET A 94 10.54 7.79 -1.88
CA MET A 94 11.19 9.01 -2.36
C MET A 94 12.00 8.71 -3.62
N ASP A 95 12.15 9.69 -4.50
CA ASP A 95 12.94 9.59 -5.74
C ASP A 95 12.63 8.33 -6.60
N PRO A 96 11.35 7.98 -6.85
CA PRO A 96 11.00 6.80 -7.64
C PRO A 96 11.44 6.98 -9.10
N LYS A 97 11.94 5.90 -9.71
CA LYS A 97 12.36 5.87 -11.12
C LYS A 97 11.26 5.37 -12.05
N ILE A 98 10.13 4.95 -11.49
CA ILE A 98 8.96 4.53 -12.25
C ILE A 98 8.07 5.74 -12.57
N GLN A 99 7.49 5.73 -13.76
CA GLN A 99 6.40 6.65 -14.14
C GLN A 99 5.10 5.87 -14.20
N LEU A 100 4.12 6.33 -13.42
CA LEU A 100 2.77 5.78 -13.39
C LEU A 100 1.84 6.62 -14.27
N GLU A 101 1.04 5.94 -15.09
CA GLU A 101 0.13 6.56 -16.05
C GLU A 101 -1.32 6.25 -15.68
N GLY A 102 -2.24 7.16 -16.01
CA GLY A 102 -3.67 7.03 -15.72
C GLY A 102 -4.10 7.71 -14.42
N ASN A 103 -5.37 7.55 -14.03
CA ASN A 103 -5.91 8.20 -12.85
C ASN A 103 -5.69 7.31 -11.60
N PRO A 104 -5.06 7.82 -10.51
CA PRO A 104 -4.88 7.07 -9.26
C PRO A 104 -6.20 6.68 -8.56
N ASN A 105 -7.34 7.22 -9.01
CA ASN A 105 -8.67 6.93 -8.48
C ASN A 105 -9.57 6.09 -9.42
N GLU A 106 -9.05 5.55 -10.53
CA GLU A 106 -9.84 4.61 -11.35
C GLU A 106 -10.08 3.31 -10.57
N LYS A 107 -11.36 3.08 -10.21
CA LYS A 107 -11.84 1.85 -9.54
C LYS A 107 -11.90 0.67 -10.50
#